data_AF-A0A0F9BY72-F1
#
_entry.id   AF-A0A0F9BY72-F1
#
_cell.length_a   1.000
_cell.length_b   1.000
_cell.length_c   1.000
_cell.angle_alpha   90.00
_cell.angle_beta   90.00
_cell.angle_gamma   90.00
#
_symmetry.space_group_name_H-M   'P 1'
#
loop_
_entity.id
_entity.type
_entity.pdbx_description
1 polymer ?
#
loop_
_entity_poly.entity_id
_entity_poly.type
_entity_poly.pdbx_seq_one_letter_code
_entity_poly.pdbx_strand_id
1 'polypeptide(L)'
;ALSDGVSLVPSLLNKGKQPASHIYVEYFQGGETPSYNDFLTEHRSRKRNQMQMLRLGDTVGVRYDIRNQNDDFEIYDVVKDPQQKNNLAKNPNMKTFQRKLKHRTLQSRISNNTATRPYDNVSVPAAEREGIENGVLWKVYQGDFSWVPEMRTLTASKEGVAEFPKTDIGIEKAYDAYYFEGFIKIPEDGAYTFYLTANGSGLLRIHDAVVIDAGQEYFANSPKSGSIQLKAGLHPFRLYYVKEKNGKPAINLEWSATEIKRESIPADSFFQVYK
;
A
#
# COMPACT_ATOMS: atom_id res chain seq x y z
N ALA A 1 -8.34 -4.41 -7.70
CA ALA A 1 -7.04 -3.96 -7.14
C ALA A 1 -7.12 -2.65 -6.37
N LEU A 2 -8.07 -1.76 -6.67
CA LEU A 2 -8.21 -0.47 -5.97
C LEU A 2 -8.67 -0.61 -4.51
N SER A 3 -9.65 -1.48 -4.25
CA SER A 3 -10.10 -1.74 -2.87
C SER A 3 -9.01 -2.43 -2.03
N ASP A 4 -8.87 -2.00 -0.78
CA ASP A 4 -8.03 -2.64 0.24
C ASP A 4 -8.75 -3.81 0.95
N GLY A 5 -10.02 -4.02 0.64
CA GLY A 5 -10.81 -5.13 1.14
C GLY A 5 -10.40 -6.47 0.53
N VAL A 6 -10.81 -7.55 1.20
CA VAL A 6 -10.60 -8.93 0.73
C VAL A 6 -11.96 -9.60 0.51
N SER A 7 -12.04 -10.49 -0.48
CA SER A 7 -13.28 -11.20 -0.79
C SER A 7 -13.70 -12.11 0.36
N LEU A 8 -14.97 -12.04 0.75
CA LEU A 8 -15.59 -12.95 1.72
C LEU A 8 -16.07 -14.27 1.09
N VAL A 9 -16.05 -14.38 -0.24
CA VAL A 9 -16.59 -15.53 -0.98
C VAL A 9 -16.03 -16.87 -0.49
N PRO A 10 -14.71 -17.04 -0.23
CA PRO A 10 -14.19 -18.31 0.27
C PRO A 10 -14.83 -18.75 1.60
N SER A 11 -15.05 -17.80 2.52
CA SER A 11 -15.67 -18.05 3.82
C SER A 11 -17.17 -18.32 3.69
N LEU A 12 -17.87 -17.56 2.84
CA LEU A 12 -19.32 -17.72 2.61
C LEU A 12 -19.66 -19.05 1.93
N LEU A 13 -18.79 -19.55 1.05
CA LEU A 13 -18.97 -20.83 0.37
C LEU A 13 -18.33 -22.01 1.13
N ASN A 14 -17.64 -21.74 2.23
CA ASN A 14 -16.79 -22.71 2.94
C ASN A 14 -15.83 -23.46 1.99
N LYS A 15 -15.25 -22.73 1.03
CA LYS A 15 -14.36 -23.27 -0.02
C LYS A 15 -13.15 -22.36 -0.20
N GLY A 16 -11.95 -22.92 0.02
CA GLY A 16 -10.70 -22.17 -0.06
C GLY A 16 -10.38 -21.39 1.23
N LYS A 17 -9.37 -20.52 1.18
CA LYS A 17 -8.92 -19.71 2.32
C LYS A 17 -9.10 -18.23 2.03
N GLN A 18 -9.83 -17.52 2.88
CA GLN A 18 -9.93 -16.07 2.78
C GLN A 18 -8.56 -15.43 3.09
N PRO A 19 -8.07 -14.50 2.25
CA PRO A 19 -6.87 -13.72 2.56
C PRO A 19 -7.04 -12.90 3.84
N ALA A 20 -5.96 -12.67 4.58
CA ALA A 20 -6.00 -11.79 5.74
C ALA A 20 -6.43 -10.37 5.32
N SER A 21 -7.39 -9.79 6.04
CA SER A 21 -7.83 -8.42 5.78
C SER A 21 -6.82 -7.40 6.27
N HIS A 22 -6.74 -6.27 5.58
CA HIS A 22 -6.06 -5.08 6.07
C HIS A 22 -7.08 -4.17 6.76
N ILE A 23 -7.04 -4.10 8.08
CA ILE A 23 -7.93 -3.23 8.86
C ILE A 23 -7.11 -2.03 9.32
N TYR A 24 -7.37 -0.89 8.71
CA TYR A 24 -6.77 0.39 9.01
C TYR A 24 -7.83 1.48 8.90
N VAL A 25 -7.89 2.35 9.91
CA VAL A 25 -8.86 3.43 10.02
C VAL A 25 -8.13 4.70 10.44
N GLU A 26 -8.41 5.79 9.73
CA GLU A 26 -8.06 7.15 10.15
C GLU A 26 -9.32 7.95 10.39
N TYR A 27 -9.36 8.71 11.46
CA TYR A 27 -10.51 9.55 11.78
C TYR A 27 -10.05 10.88 12.36
N PHE A 28 -10.82 11.94 12.13
CA PHE A 28 -10.62 13.23 12.76
C PHE A 28 -11.93 13.72 13.37
N GLN A 29 -11.90 14.04 14.66
CA GLN A 29 -13.04 14.66 15.34
C GLN A 29 -12.54 15.52 16.51
N GLY A 30 -12.89 16.81 16.50
CA GLY A 30 -12.35 17.81 17.43
C GLY A 30 -12.86 17.78 18.88
N GLY A 31 -13.55 16.71 19.29
CA GLY A 31 -14.16 16.58 20.61
C GLY A 31 -13.53 15.48 21.44
N GLU A 32 -14.29 15.03 22.45
CA GLU A 32 -13.85 14.04 23.43
C GLU A 32 -14.77 12.83 23.45
N THR A 33 -14.28 11.68 23.91
CA THR A 33 -15.11 10.51 24.20
C THR A 33 -16.12 10.86 25.30
N PRO A 34 -17.43 10.55 25.15
CA PRO A 34 -18.41 10.80 26.20
C PRO A 34 -18.02 10.12 27.51
N SER A 35 -18.37 10.75 28.64
CA SER A 35 -18.09 10.21 29.97
C SER A 35 -19.24 9.36 30.51
N TYR A 36 -19.77 8.43 29.71
CA TYR A 36 -20.82 7.53 30.16
C TYR A 36 -20.30 6.53 31.20
N ASN A 37 -21.18 6.13 32.13
CA ASN A 37 -20.82 5.18 33.18
C ASN A 37 -20.50 3.78 32.65
N ASP A 38 -20.97 3.44 31.46
CA ASP A 38 -20.71 2.15 30.80
C ASP A 38 -19.29 2.05 30.23
N PHE A 39 -18.59 3.18 30.06
CA PHE A 39 -17.20 3.17 29.60
C PHE A 39 -16.25 2.94 30.77
N LEU A 40 -15.15 2.23 30.53
CA LEU A 40 -14.03 2.19 31.47
C LEU A 40 -13.54 3.60 31.78
N THR A 41 -13.14 3.87 33.02
CA THR A 41 -12.75 5.20 33.48
C THR A 41 -11.62 5.78 32.63
N GLU A 42 -10.65 4.95 32.26
CA GLU A 42 -9.53 5.27 31.37
C GLU A 42 -9.94 5.60 29.93
N HIS A 43 -11.19 5.36 29.53
CA HIS A 43 -11.70 5.64 28.19
C HIS A 43 -12.64 6.84 28.12
N ARG A 44 -13.06 7.39 29.26
CA ARG A 44 -13.94 8.57 29.36
C ARG A 44 -13.18 9.86 29.10
N SER A 45 -13.87 10.87 28.55
CA SER A 45 -13.36 12.24 28.36
C SER A 45 -12.01 12.34 27.65
N ARG A 46 -11.71 11.36 26.78
CA ARG A 46 -10.47 11.34 26.01
C ARG A 46 -10.59 12.25 24.82
N LYS A 47 -9.66 13.20 24.66
CA LYS A 47 -9.56 13.98 23.43
C LYS A 47 -9.34 13.06 22.23
N ARG A 48 -10.12 13.26 21.16
CA ARG A 48 -10.06 12.44 19.96
C ARG A 48 -9.12 13.03 18.93
N ASN A 49 -9.42 14.22 18.43
CA ASN A 49 -8.68 14.90 17.37
C ASN A 49 -8.28 13.92 16.26
N GLN A 50 -7.00 13.89 15.88
CA GLN A 50 -6.46 12.95 14.91
C GLN A 50 -6.35 11.56 15.56
N MET A 51 -6.96 10.57 14.95
CA MET A 51 -7.01 9.20 15.44
C MET A 51 -6.60 8.21 14.36
N GLN A 52 -5.96 7.13 14.80
CA GLN A 52 -5.64 5.99 13.95
C GLN A 52 -5.90 4.70 14.70
N MET A 53 -6.42 3.71 13.97
CA MET A 53 -6.60 2.35 14.46
C MET A 53 -6.16 1.38 13.37
N LEU A 54 -5.45 0.32 13.78
CA LEU A 54 -5.21 -0.82 12.92
C LEU A 54 -5.32 -2.13 13.69
N ARG A 55 -5.73 -3.19 12.99
CA ARG A 55 -5.78 -4.54 13.56
C ARG A 55 -4.84 -5.47 12.82
N LEU A 56 -4.01 -6.18 13.59
CA LEU A 56 -3.11 -7.22 13.12
C LEU A 56 -3.40 -8.50 13.91
N GLY A 57 -4.11 -9.44 13.29
CA GLY A 57 -4.58 -10.65 13.97
C GLY A 57 -5.52 -10.31 15.14
N ASP A 58 -5.15 -10.77 16.33
CA ASP A 58 -5.93 -10.57 17.56
C ASP A 58 -5.62 -9.24 18.25
N THR A 59 -4.66 -8.46 17.75
CA THR A 59 -4.19 -7.23 18.38
C THR A 59 -4.68 -6.00 17.63
N VAL A 60 -5.17 -5.01 18.38
CA VAL A 60 -5.46 -3.66 17.89
C VAL A 60 -4.44 -2.69 18.43
N GLY A 61 -3.90 -1.86 17.53
CA GLY A 61 -3.22 -0.63 17.88
C GLY A 61 -4.16 0.54 17.68
N VAL A 62 -4.35 1.39 18.69
CA VAL A 62 -5.15 2.62 18.59
C VAL A 62 -4.40 3.80 19.20
N ARG A 63 -4.41 4.96 18.54
CA ARG A 63 -3.92 6.22 19.09
C ARG A 63 -4.89 7.36 18.85
N TYR A 64 -4.91 8.27 19.81
CA TYR A 64 -5.79 9.43 19.89
C TYR A 64 -4.94 10.69 19.97
N ASP A 65 -5.54 11.81 19.62
CA ASP A 65 -4.95 13.15 19.74
C ASP A 65 -3.54 13.25 19.13
N ILE A 66 -3.34 12.57 18.00
CA ILE A 66 -2.04 12.47 17.34
C ILE A 66 -1.53 13.88 17.02
N ARG A 67 -0.34 14.18 17.52
CA ARG A 67 0.42 15.42 17.30
C ARG A 67 1.52 15.23 16.27
N ASN A 68 2.08 14.02 16.18
CA ASN A 68 3.08 13.66 15.19
C ASN A 68 3.19 12.13 15.04
N GLN A 69 3.97 11.67 14.06
CA GLN A 69 4.09 10.25 13.75
C GLN A 69 4.68 9.40 14.88
N ASN A 70 5.49 9.99 15.78
CA ASN A 70 6.15 9.26 16.86
C ASN A 70 5.25 8.99 18.06
N ASP A 71 4.03 9.52 18.10
CA ASP A 71 3.09 9.24 19.19
C ASP A 71 2.74 7.75 19.21
N ASP A 72 2.82 7.15 20.40
CA ASP A 72 2.60 5.72 20.56
C ASP A 72 1.12 5.34 20.39
N PHE A 73 0.90 4.18 19.77
CA PHE A 73 -0.36 3.45 19.91
C PHE A 73 -0.46 2.82 21.29
N GLU A 74 -1.66 2.88 21.84
CA GLU A 74 -2.14 1.90 22.79
C GLU A 74 -2.34 0.57 22.08
N ILE A 75 -2.02 -0.53 22.76
CA ILE A 75 -2.00 -1.86 22.17
C ILE A 75 -2.85 -2.80 23.02
N TYR A 76 -3.83 -3.47 22.41
CA TYR A 76 -4.78 -4.33 23.10
C TYR A 76 -4.94 -5.67 22.37
N ASP A 77 -4.98 -6.78 23.11
CA ASP A 77 -5.45 -8.08 22.60
C ASP A 77 -6.98 -8.09 22.65
N VAL A 78 -7.65 -7.83 21.53
CA VAL A 78 -9.10 -7.64 21.50
C VAL A 78 -9.90 -8.95 21.56
N VAL A 79 -9.22 -10.10 21.52
CA VAL A 79 -9.85 -11.40 21.71
C VAL A 79 -9.91 -11.75 23.20
N LYS A 80 -8.84 -11.48 23.95
CA LYS A 80 -8.77 -11.74 25.40
C LYS A 80 -9.26 -10.56 26.24
N ASP A 81 -9.19 -9.35 25.70
CA ASP A 81 -9.59 -8.10 26.35
C ASP A 81 -10.47 -7.27 25.41
N PRO A 82 -11.73 -7.71 25.18
CA PRO A 82 -12.63 -7.03 24.24
C PRO A 82 -13.00 -5.61 24.66
N GLN A 83 -12.87 -5.28 25.96
CA GLN A 83 -13.11 -3.93 26.46
C GLN A 83 -11.87 -3.02 26.33
N GLN A 84 -10.72 -3.55 25.88
CA GLN A 84 -9.47 -2.81 25.70
C GLN A 84 -8.98 -2.15 27.01
N LYS A 85 -9.11 -2.86 28.12
CA LYS A 85 -8.74 -2.37 29.46
C LYS A 85 -7.22 -2.31 29.66
N ASN A 86 -6.50 -3.31 29.18
CA ASN A 86 -5.11 -3.55 29.51
C ASN A 86 -4.19 -3.09 28.38
N ASN A 87 -3.75 -1.84 28.43
CA ASN A 87 -2.84 -1.28 27.44
C ASN A 87 -1.44 -1.91 27.53
N LEU A 88 -1.15 -2.81 26.59
CA LEU A 88 0.11 -3.55 26.49
C LEU A 88 1.28 -2.68 26.03
N ALA A 89 1.04 -1.48 25.49
CA ALA A 89 2.10 -0.61 24.99
C ALA A 89 3.11 -0.19 26.06
N LYS A 90 2.72 -0.26 27.35
CA LYS A 90 3.61 -0.01 28.49
C LYS A 90 4.67 -1.11 28.70
N ASN A 91 4.47 -2.28 28.10
CA ASN A 91 5.43 -3.38 28.19
C ASN A 91 6.62 -3.13 27.23
N PRO A 92 7.89 -3.15 27.72
CA PRO A 92 9.06 -2.99 26.87
C PRO A 92 9.14 -3.95 25.69
N ASN A 93 8.55 -5.14 25.80
CA ASN A 93 8.50 -6.13 24.73
C ASN A 93 7.64 -5.69 23.54
N MET A 94 6.81 -4.66 23.70
CA MET A 94 5.98 -4.12 22.62
C MET A 94 6.70 -3.14 21.70
N LYS A 95 7.96 -2.75 21.98
CA LYS A 95 8.70 -1.76 21.17
C LYS A 95 8.75 -2.10 19.68
N THR A 96 9.06 -3.35 19.33
CA THR A 96 9.11 -3.80 17.93
C THR A 96 7.74 -3.76 17.28
N PHE A 97 6.70 -4.16 18.02
CA PHE A 97 5.32 -4.09 17.52
C PHE A 97 4.87 -2.64 17.35
N GLN A 98 5.23 -1.75 18.27
CA GLN A 98 4.99 -0.31 18.18
C GLN A 98 5.54 0.25 16.87
N ARG A 99 6.83 -0.01 16.60
CA ARG A 99 7.48 0.40 15.36
C ARG A 99 6.76 -0.15 14.14
N LYS A 100 6.34 -1.42 14.18
CA LYS A 100 5.56 -2.05 13.11
C LYS A 100 4.23 -1.32 12.85
N LEU A 101 3.49 -0.95 13.90
CA LEU A 101 2.23 -0.21 13.79
C LEU A 101 2.46 1.16 13.13
N LYS A 102 3.46 1.92 13.62
CA LYS A 102 3.84 3.22 13.06
C LYS A 102 4.25 3.12 11.59
N HIS A 103 5.06 2.14 11.23
CA HIS A 103 5.48 1.93 9.83
C HIS A 103 4.25 1.59 8.97
N ARG A 104 3.38 0.71 9.46
CA ARG A 104 2.19 0.27 8.73
C ARG A 104 1.26 1.43 8.37
N THR A 105 1.06 2.40 9.26
CA THR A 105 0.21 3.55 8.94
C THR A 105 0.78 4.42 7.83
N LEU A 106 2.11 4.59 7.77
CA LEU A 106 2.74 5.34 6.67
C LEU A 106 2.66 4.55 5.35
N GLN A 107 2.77 3.23 5.43
CA GLN A 107 2.74 2.32 4.27
C GLN A 107 1.35 2.14 3.65
N SER A 108 0.28 2.52 4.33
CA SER A 108 -1.12 2.25 3.91
C SER A 108 -1.84 3.49 3.38
N ARG A 109 -1.17 4.64 3.27
CA ARG A 109 -1.81 5.92 2.93
C ARG A 109 -0.93 6.79 2.05
N ILE A 110 -1.55 7.79 1.45
CA ILE A 110 -0.89 8.97 0.90
C ILE A 110 -1.43 10.24 1.58
N SER A 111 -0.69 11.34 1.50
CA SER A 111 -1.16 12.65 1.96
C SER A 111 -2.36 13.12 1.14
N ASN A 112 -3.35 13.75 1.79
CA ASN A 112 -4.51 14.35 1.12
C ASN A 112 -4.59 15.82 1.51
N ASN A 113 -4.46 16.72 0.53
CA ASN A 113 -4.47 18.17 0.73
C ASN A 113 -5.78 18.73 1.31
N THR A 114 -6.91 18.04 1.09
CA THR A 114 -8.22 18.40 1.67
C THR A 114 -8.44 17.83 3.07
N ALA A 115 -7.58 16.91 3.52
CA ALA A 115 -7.68 16.23 4.79
C ALA A 115 -6.29 16.06 5.42
N THR A 116 -5.64 17.18 5.74
CA THR A 116 -4.27 17.20 6.22
C THR A 116 -4.11 16.52 7.58
N ARG A 117 -2.98 15.85 7.76
CA ARG A 117 -2.61 15.13 8.99
C ARG A 117 -1.22 15.59 9.46
N PRO A 118 -0.95 15.54 10.78
CA PRO A 118 0.34 15.97 11.34
C PRO A 118 1.52 15.07 10.97
N TYR A 119 1.27 13.98 10.26
CA TYR A 119 2.25 12.99 9.81
C TYR A 119 2.31 12.86 8.29
N ASP A 120 1.77 13.83 7.53
CA ASP A 120 1.78 13.83 6.06
C ASP A 120 3.17 13.95 5.43
N ASN A 121 4.07 14.65 6.10
CA ASN A 121 5.43 14.89 5.61
C ASN A 121 6.44 13.84 6.09
N VAL A 122 5.98 12.75 6.71
CA VAL A 122 6.87 11.73 7.25
C VAL A 122 7.17 10.68 6.20
N SER A 123 8.45 10.48 5.89
CA SER A 123 8.92 9.48 4.96
C SER A 123 8.56 8.07 5.40
N VAL A 124 7.96 7.30 4.47
CA VAL A 124 7.71 5.88 4.62
C VAL A 124 9.06 5.17 4.73
N PRO A 125 9.28 4.34 5.76
CA PRO A 125 10.53 3.60 5.90
C PRO A 125 10.65 2.51 4.81
N ALA A 126 11.88 2.28 4.37
CA ALA A 126 12.22 1.16 3.51
C ALA A 126 11.94 -0.19 4.21
N ALA A 127 11.69 -1.22 3.40
CA ALA A 127 11.57 -2.58 3.87
C ALA A 127 12.95 -3.22 4.05
N GLU A 128 13.14 -3.93 5.15
CA GLU A 128 14.30 -4.80 5.36
C GLU A 128 14.04 -6.13 4.61
N ARG A 129 14.88 -6.40 3.60
CA ARG A 129 14.79 -7.61 2.79
C ARG A 129 16.17 -8.14 2.43
N GLU A 130 16.35 -9.43 2.67
CA GLU A 130 17.49 -10.23 2.22
C GLU A 130 17.06 -11.09 1.04
N GLY A 131 18.04 -11.68 0.34
CA GLY A 131 17.77 -12.55 -0.80
C GLY A 131 17.09 -11.79 -1.94
N ILE A 132 17.65 -10.64 -2.32
CA ILE A 132 17.15 -9.85 -3.46
C ILE A 132 18.12 -9.96 -4.64
N GLU A 133 17.58 -9.90 -5.84
CA GLU A 133 18.35 -9.80 -7.08
C GLU A 133 17.67 -8.82 -8.05
N ASN A 134 18.39 -8.39 -9.08
CA ASN A 134 17.88 -7.40 -10.04
C ASN A 134 16.67 -7.94 -10.82
N GLY A 135 15.72 -7.05 -11.10
CA GLY A 135 14.56 -7.29 -11.95
C GLY A 135 13.24 -7.27 -11.18
N VAL A 136 12.17 -7.61 -11.90
CA VAL A 136 10.79 -7.61 -11.43
C VAL A 136 10.12 -8.91 -11.82
N LEU A 137 9.27 -9.44 -10.95
CA LEU A 137 8.38 -10.54 -11.31
C LEU A 137 7.25 -9.96 -12.15
N TRP A 138 6.93 -10.62 -13.25
CA TRP A 138 5.76 -10.28 -14.07
C TRP A 138 4.81 -11.47 -14.17
N LYS A 139 3.52 -11.17 -14.24
CA LYS A 139 2.44 -12.12 -14.54
C LYS A 139 1.52 -11.51 -15.58
N VAL A 140 1.02 -12.33 -16.50
CA VAL A 140 0.08 -11.90 -17.54
C VAL A 140 -1.19 -12.73 -17.53
N TYR A 141 -2.29 -12.11 -17.93
CA TYR A 141 -3.63 -12.70 -17.84
C TYR A 141 -4.40 -12.46 -19.13
N GLN A 142 -4.97 -13.53 -19.68
CA GLN A 142 -5.95 -13.48 -20.77
C GLN A 142 -7.35 -13.32 -20.17
N GLY A 143 -8.14 -12.37 -20.67
CA GLY A 143 -9.50 -12.16 -20.19
C GLY A 143 -10.13 -10.86 -20.66
N ASP A 144 -11.42 -10.69 -20.38
CA ASP A 144 -12.14 -9.43 -20.60
C ASP A 144 -12.30 -8.72 -19.25
N PHE A 145 -11.62 -7.59 -19.08
CA PHE A 145 -11.53 -6.87 -17.82
C PHE A 145 -12.14 -5.47 -17.95
N SER A 146 -13.32 -5.28 -17.38
CA SER A 146 -13.97 -3.95 -17.31
C SER A 146 -13.42 -3.07 -16.18
N TRP A 147 -12.41 -3.50 -15.43
CA TRP A 147 -11.70 -2.72 -14.43
C TRP A 147 -10.39 -3.43 -14.07
N VAL A 148 -9.48 -2.77 -13.37
CA VAL A 148 -8.24 -3.37 -12.88
C VAL A 148 -8.55 -4.38 -11.75
N PRO A 149 -8.48 -5.71 -12.01
CA PRO A 149 -8.84 -6.73 -11.03
C PRO A 149 -7.73 -6.89 -9.99
N GLU A 150 -8.02 -7.48 -8.82
CA GLU A 150 -6.96 -7.93 -7.92
C GLU A 150 -6.26 -9.18 -8.50
N MET A 151 -5.25 -8.95 -9.34
CA MET A 151 -4.57 -9.99 -10.10
C MET A 151 -3.87 -11.04 -9.23
N ARG A 152 -3.51 -10.71 -7.97
CA ARG A 152 -2.94 -11.68 -7.03
C ARG A 152 -3.90 -12.83 -6.66
N THR A 153 -5.19 -12.64 -6.91
CA THR A 153 -6.23 -13.67 -6.66
C THR A 153 -6.58 -14.47 -7.92
N LEU A 154 -6.00 -14.12 -9.07
CA LEU A 154 -6.24 -14.77 -10.35
C LEU A 154 -5.12 -15.77 -10.68
N THR A 155 -5.44 -16.77 -11.49
CA THR A 155 -4.44 -17.67 -12.07
C THR A 155 -3.78 -16.97 -13.25
N ALA A 156 -2.46 -16.79 -13.19
CA ALA A 156 -1.69 -16.22 -14.29
C ALA A 156 -1.68 -17.16 -15.51
N SER A 157 -1.79 -16.59 -16.70
CA SER A 157 -1.61 -17.33 -17.95
C SER A 157 -0.14 -17.68 -18.19
N LYS A 158 0.76 -16.73 -17.87
CA LYS A 158 2.22 -16.91 -17.86
C LYS A 158 2.83 -16.00 -16.80
N GLU A 159 4.04 -16.34 -16.37
CA GLU A 159 4.84 -15.55 -15.45
C GLU A 159 6.33 -15.67 -15.75
N GLY A 160 7.12 -14.73 -15.24
CA GLY A 160 8.57 -14.72 -15.40
C GLY A 160 9.23 -13.54 -14.69
N VAL A 161 10.47 -13.26 -15.08
CA VAL A 161 11.25 -12.12 -14.59
C VAL A 161 11.60 -11.21 -15.78
N ALA A 162 11.64 -9.91 -15.55
CA ALA A 162 12.13 -8.90 -16.49
C ALA A 162 13.03 -7.91 -15.74
N GLU A 163 13.82 -7.14 -16.46
CA GLU A 163 14.73 -6.15 -15.87
C GLU A 163 13.99 -4.95 -15.23
N PHE A 164 12.81 -4.58 -15.75
CA PHE A 164 11.93 -3.53 -15.24
C PHE A 164 10.50 -3.75 -15.78
N PRO A 165 9.48 -3.04 -15.28
CA PRO A 165 8.10 -3.17 -15.77
C PRO A 165 7.96 -2.75 -17.24
N LYS A 166 7.79 -3.71 -18.14
CA LYS A 166 7.58 -3.51 -19.58
C LYS A 166 6.59 -4.51 -20.14
N THR A 167 5.88 -4.15 -21.20
CA THR A 167 4.89 -5.02 -21.87
C THR A 167 5.51 -5.93 -22.93
N ASP A 168 6.68 -5.57 -23.47
CA ASP A 168 7.48 -6.46 -24.31
C ASP A 168 8.31 -7.42 -23.43
N ILE A 169 7.72 -8.57 -23.14
CA ILE A 169 8.27 -9.61 -22.29
C ILE A 169 8.76 -10.83 -23.09
N GLY A 170 9.07 -10.64 -24.38
CA GLY A 170 9.58 -11.72 -25.24
C GLY A 170 8.52 -12.79 -25.56
N ILE A 171 7.25 -12.40 -25.65
CA ILE A 171 6.13 -13.29 -25.98
C ILE A 171 5.42 -12.74 -27.23
N GLU A 172 5.24 -13.57 -28.24
CA GLU A 172 4.68 -13.18 -29.55
C GLU A 172 3.25 -12.63 -29.48
N LYS A 173 2.46 -13.07 -28.50
CA LYS A 173 1.07 -12.65 -28.30
C LYS A 173 0.94 -11.72 -27.10
N ALA A 174 0.28 -10.58 -27.31
CA ALA A 174 -0.15 -9.67 -26.25
C ALA A 174 -1.26 -10.27 -25.38
N TYR A 175 -1.17 -10.06 -24.07
CA TYR A 175 -2.20 -10.38 -23.08
C TYR A 175 -3.07 -9.17 -22.73
N ASP A 176 -4.20 -9.39 -22.08
CA ASP A 176 -5.17 -8.34 -21.73
C ASP A 176 -4.83 -7.60 -20.45
N ALA A 177 -4.08 -8.26 -19.56
CA ALA A 177 -3.65 -7.71 -18.29
C ALA A 177 -2.22 -8.12 -17.94
N TYR A 178 -1.51 -7.21 -17.29
CA TYR A 178 -0.14 -7.36 -16.82
C TYR A 178 -0.06 -6.96 -15.35
N TYR A 179 0.72 -7.71 -14.60
CA TYR A 179 1.01 -7.46 -13.21
C TYR A 179 2.51 -7.53 -12.99
N PHE A 180 3.07 -6.52 -12.34
CA PHE A 180 4.48 -6.49 -11.94
C PHE A 180 4.57 -6.36 -10.43
N GLU A 181 5.44 -7.15 -9.81
CA GLU A 181 5.73 -7.11 -8.38
C GLU A 181 7.24 -7.19 -8.12
N GLY A 182 7.68 -6.50 -7.08
CA GLY A 182 9.07 -6.43 -6.69
C GLY A 182 9.32 -5.29 -5.71
N PHE A 183 10.52 -4.72 -5.77
CA PHE A 183 10.97 -3.57 -5.00
C PHE A 183 11.54 -2.51 -5.93
N ILE A 184 11.31 -1.25 -5.59
CA ILE A 184 12.00 -0.10 -6.16
C ILE A 184 13.01 0.37 -5.11
N LYS A 185 14.28 0.50 -5.49
CA LYS A 185 15.33 1.07 -4.67
C LYS A 185 15.30 2.58 -4.80
N ILE A 186 15.02 3.24 -3.68
CA ILE A 186 15.04 4.69 -3.55
C ILE A 186 16.47 5.10 -3.14
N PRO A 187 17.15 5.95 -3.92
CA PRO A 187 18.56 6.30 -3.67
C PRO A 187 18.72 7.19 -2.43
N GLU A 188 17.81 8.15 -2.24
CA GLU A 188 17.88 9.13 -1.15
C GLU A 188 16.50 9.40 -0.54
N ASP A 189 16.49 9.79 0.73
CA ASP A 189 15.27 10.23 1.43
C ASP A 189 14.62 11.43 0.70
N GLY A 190 13.31 11.39 0.47
CA GLY A 190 12.62 12.55 -0.09
C GLY A 190 11.23 12.29 -0.61
N ALA A 191 10.64 13.33 -1.18
CA ALA A 191 9.37 13.24 -1.90
C ALA A 191 9.64 12.74 -3.32
N TYR A 192 9.09 11.58 -3.65
CA TYR A 192 9.15 11.02 -5.00
C TYR A 192 7.78 11.19 -5.65
N THR A 193 7.77 11.71 -6.87
CA THR A 193 6.59 11.69 -7.74
C THR A 193 6.76 10.61 -8.78
N PHE A 194 5.88 9.63 -8.76
CA PHE A 194 5.82 8.59 -9.78
C PHE A 194 4.89 9.05 -10.90
N TYR A 195 5.22 8.69 -12.14
CA TYR A 195 4.39 8.93 -13.31
C TYR A 195 4.17 7.63 -14.05
N LEU A 196 2.92 7.31 -14.34
CA LEU A 196 2.53 6.18 -15.15
C LEU A 196 1.88 6.67 -16.43
N THR A 197 2.53 6.37 -17.56
CA THR A 197 1.92 6.51 -18.89
C THR A 197 1.56 5.12 -19.37
N ALA A 198 0.30 4.88 -19.73
CA ALA A 198 -0.15 3.61 -20.27
C ALA A 198 -1.22 3.82 -21.37
N ASN A 199 -1.51 2.81 -22.19
CA ASN A 199 -2.73 2.79 -23.01
C ASN A 199 -3.73 1.77 -22.44
N GLY A 200 -4.63 2.28 -21.59
CA GLY A 200 -5.56 1.48 -20.80
C GLY A 200 -5.60 1.95 -19.35
N SER A 201 -5.98 1.07 -18.44
CA SER A 201 -6.07 1.37 -17.01
C SER A 201 -4.87 0.83 -16.25
N GLY A 202 -4.41 1.59 -15.25
CA GLY A 202 -3.25 1.26 -14.43
C GLY A 202 -3.47 1.58 -12.95
N LEU A 203 -2.77 0.86 -12.07
CA LEU A 203 -2.73 1.13 -10.64
C LEU A 203 -1.31 0.86 -10.13
N LEU A 204 -0.67 1.87 -9.54
CA LEU A 204 0.61 1.71 -8.85
C LEU A 204 0.40 1.77 -7.34
N ARG A 205 0.84 0.71 -6.66
CA ARG A 205 0.98 0.70 -5.21
C ARG A 205 2.46 0.68 -4.82
N ILE A 206 2.82 1.52 -3.86
CA ILE A 206 4.11 1.47 -3.17
C ILE A 206 3.80 1.11 -1.71
N HIS A 207 4.42 0.06 -1.19
CA HIS A 207 3.91 -0.68 -0.03
C HIS A 207 2.43 -1.03 -0.24
N ASP A 208 1.52 -0.58 0.63
CA ASP A 208 0.07 -0.74 0.49
C ASP A 208 -0.64 0.54 0.06
N ALA A 209 0.05 1.68 0.01
CA ALA A 209 -0.51 2.94 -0.45
C ALA A 209 -0.78 2.89 -1.95
N VAL A 210 -1.97 3.28 -2.36
CA VAL A 210 -2.28 3.57 -3.77
C VAL A 210 -1.65 4.91 -4.10
N VAL A 211 -0.54 4.88 -4.85
CA VAL A 211 0.18 6.09 -5.26
C VAL A 211 -0.40 6.64 -6.56
N ILE A 212 -0.70 5.76 -7.52
CA ILE A 212 -1.36 6.14 -8.78
C ILE A 212 -2.60 5.28 -8.96
N ASP A 213 -3.74 5.93 -9.15
CA ASP A 213 -4.97 5.33 -9.66
C ASP A 213 -5.30 5.93 -11.04
N ALA A 214 -5.08 5.15 -12.08
CA ALA A 214 -5.38 5.48 -13.46
C ALA A 214 -6.51 4.56 -13.96
N GLY A 215 -7.72 4.79 -13.48
CA GLY A 215 -8.91 4.00 -13.83
C GLY A 215 -9.37 4.09 -15.30
N GLN A 216 -10.59 3.60 -15.58
CA GLN A 216 -11.14 3.47 -16.93
C GLN A 216 -11.28 4.78 -17.71
N GLU A 217 -11.43 5.92 -17.05
CA GLU A 217 -11.53 7.24 -17.69
C GLU A 217 -10.16 7.78 -18.16
N TYR A 218 -9.11 6.96 -18.09
CA TYR A 218 -7.79 7.34 -18.55
C TYR A 218 -7.76 7.42 -20.09
N PHE A 219 -7.79 8.65 -20.61
CA PHE A 219 -7.47 8.95 -22.01
C PHE A 219 -6.00 8.61 -22.27
N ALA A 220 -5.76 7.80 -23.31
CA ALA A 220 -4.43 7.32 -23.68
C ALA A 220 -3.41 8.48 -23.84
N ASN A 221 -2.20 8.28 -23.30
CA ASN A 221 -0.99 9.11 -23.49
C ASN A 221 -0.79 10.37 -22.62
N SER A 222 -1.58 10.62 -21.57
CA SER A 222 -1.27 11.67 -20.58
C SER A 222 -0.89 11.09 -19.21
N PRO A 223 0.35 11.25 -18.72
CA PRO A 223 0.82 10.59 -17.50
C PRO A 223 -0.08 10.90 -16.30
N LYS A 224 -0.54 9.88 -15.57
CA LYS A 224 -1.01 10.08 -14.19
C LYS A 224 0.18 10.07 -13.25
N SER A 225 0.09 10.86 -12.20
CA SER A 225 1.14 10.95 -11.19
C SER A 225 0.58 10.90 -9.79
N GLY A 226 1.44 10.48 -8.87
CA GLY A 226 1.19 10.57 -7.44
C GLY A 226 2.51 10.66 -6.69
N SER A 227 2.48 11.37 -5.57
CA SER A 227 3.66 11.65 -4.76
C SER A 227 3.59 10.95 -3.42
N ILE A 228 4.73 10.49 -2.93
CA ILE A 228 4.88 9.82 -1.64
C ILE A 228 6.26 10.15 -1.05
N GLN A 229 6.30 10.37 0.27
CA GLN A 229 7.54 10.59 1.00
C GLN A 229 8.19 9.24 1.28
N LEU A 230 9.43 9.01 0.85
CA LEU A 230 10.13 7.74 0.99
C LEU A 230 11.48 7.94 1.68
N LYS A 231 11.89 6.95 2.46
CA LYS A 231 13.28 6.81 2.92
C LYS A 231 14.11 6.13 1.83
N ALA A 232 15.42 6.35 1.83
CA ALA A 232 16.34 5.58 1.02
C ALA A 232 16.23 4.08 1.36
N GLY A 233 16.36 3.23 0.34
CA GLY A 233 16.28 1.77 0.48
C GLY A 233 15.19 1.13 -0.37
N LEU A 234 14.80 -0.09 -0.03
CA LEU A 234 13.89 -0.91 -0.84
C LEU A 234 12.42 -0.67 -0.48
N HIS A 235 11.62 -0.35 -1.47
CA HIS A 235 10.19 -0.15 -1.32
C HIS A 235 9.43 -1.17 -2.17
N PRO A 236 8.67 -2.11 -1.58
CA PRO A 236 7.86 -3.04 -2.35
C PRO A 236 6.88 -2.27 -3.21
N PHE A 237 6.72 -2.67 -4.47
CA PHE A 237 5.76 -2.07 -5.38
C PHE A 237 4.92 -3.14 -6.06
N ARG A 238 3.74 -2.72 -6.50
CA ARG A 238 2.85 -3.52 -7.33
C ARG A 238 2.28 -2.62 -8.41
N LEU A 239 2.48 -2.99 -9.66
CA LEU A 239 1.89 -2.33 -10.82
C LEU A 239 0.88 -3.26 -11.46
N TYR A 240 -0.36 -2.81 -11.53
CA TYR A 240 -1.45 -3.49 -12.23
C TYR A 240 -1.75 -2.72 -13.50
N TYR A 241 -1.89 -3.41 -14.62
CA TYR A 241 -2.18 -2.79 -15.91
C TYR A 241 -3.16 -3.65 -16.72
N VAL A 242 -4.19 -3.01 -17.27
CA VAL A 242 -5.15 -3.61 -18.19
C VAL A 242 -5.09 -2.79 -19.48
N LYS A 243 -4.79 -3.44 -20.60
CA LYS A 243 -4.70 -2.74 -21.89
C LYS A 243 -6.06 -2.33 -22.41
N GLU A 244 -6.08 -1.32 -23.27
CA GLU A 244 -7.27 -1.00 -24.05
C GLU A 244 -7.69 -2.18 -24.97
N LYS A 245 -8.98 -2.25 -25.29
CA LYS A 245 -9.52 -3.27 -26.19
C LYS A 245 -8.91 -3.09 -27.58
N ASN A 246 -8.38 -4.17 -28.16
CA ASN A 246 -7.72 -4.20 -29.47
C ASN A 246 -6.45 -3.33 -29.62
N GLY A 247 -5.96 -2.67 -28.56
CA GLY A 247 -4.70 -1.92 -28.59
C GLY A 247 -3.47 -2.78 -28.33
N LYS A 248 -2.29 -2.29 -28.73
CA LYS A 248 -1.00 -2.89 -28.38
C LYS A 248 -0.59 -2.44 -26.98
N PRO A 249 -0.30 -3.34 -26.03
CA PRO A 249 -0.02 -2.96 -24.65
C PRO A 249 1.26 -2.11 -24.55
N ALA A 250 1.18 -0.97 -23.89
CA ALA A 250 2.29 -0.06 -23.66
C ALA A 250 2.19 0.58 -22.27
N ILE A 251 3.31 0.55 -21.54
CA ILE A 251 3.47 1.23 -20.25
C ILE A 251 4.84 1.92 -20.21
N ASN A 252 4.92 3.03 -19.49
CA ASN A 252 6.16 3.67 -19.08
C ASN A 252 6.00 4.14 -17.62
N LEU A 253 6.95 3.75 -16.78
CA LEU A 253 6.99 4.14 -15.37
C LEU A 253 8.22 5.04 -15.15
N GLU A 254 7.94 6.25 -14.71
CA GLU A 254 8.93 7.31 -14.49
C GLU A 254 8.85 7.80 -13.05
N TRP A 255 9.92 8.45 -12.60
CA TRP A 255 9.94 9.15 -11.32
C TRP A 255 10.56 10.54 -11.45
N SER A 256 10.34 11.38 -10.44
CA SER A 256 11.11 12.59 -10.20
C SER A 256 11.23 12.81 -8.68
N ALA A 257 12.28 13.49 -8.28
CA ALA A 257 12.54 13.92 -6.91
C ALA A 257 13.30 15.26 -6.94
N THR A 258 13.64 15.84 -5.79
CA THR A 258 14.34 17.14 -5.73
C THR A 258 15.61 17.17 -6.59
N GLU A 259 16.45 16.12 -6.51
CA GLU A 259 17.70 16.00 -7.27
C GLU A 259 17.57 15.10 -8.52
N ILE A 260 16.38 14.58 -8.80
CA ILE A 260 16.11 13.67 -9.92
C ILE A 260 15.12 14.33 -10.87
N LYS A 261 15.60 14.79 -12.02
CA LYS A 261 14.73 15.24 -13.11
C LYS A 261 13.84 14.08 -13.54
N ARG A 262 12.65 14.39 -14.04
CA ARG A 262 11.73 13.35 -14.53
C ARG A 262 12.40 12.46 -15.56
N GLU A 263 12.48 11.17 -15.25
CA GLU A 263 13.10 10.14 -16.08
C GLU A 263 12.43 8.78 -15.85
N SER A 264 12.59 7.87 -16.81
CA SER A 264 12.23 6.45 -16.60
C SER A 264 13.03 5.89 -15.43
N ILE A 265 12.37 5.12 -14.56
CA ILE A 265 13.05 4.51 -13.42
C ILE A 265 14.13 3.56 -13.95
N PRO A 266 15.41 3.72 -13.55
CA PRO A 266 16.49 2.87 -14.01
C PRO A 266 16.24 1.38 -13.73
N ALA A 267 16.64 0.50 -14.65
CA ALA A 267 16.43 -0.94 -14.51
C ALA A 267 17.11 -1.53 -13.25
N ASP A 268 18.28 -1.00 -12.89
CA ASP A 268 19.03 -1.37 -11.68
C ASP A 268 18.42 -0.84 -10.37
N SER A 269 17.35 -0.06 -10.45
CA SER A 269 16.53 0.32 -9.31
C SER A 269 15.43 -0.70 -9.02
N PHE A 270 15.25 -1.72 -9.85
CA PHE A 270 14.25 -2.77 -9.63
C PHE A 270 14.86 -4.06 -9.09
N PHE A 271 14.23 -4.61 -8.06
CA PHE A 271 14.65 -5.85 -7.41
C PHE A 271 13.48 -6.79 -7.18
N GLN A 272 13.75 -8.08 -7.15
CA GLN A 272 12.78 -9.13 -6.82
C GLN A 272 13.39 -10.11 -5.79
N VAL A 273 12.55 -10.93 -5.17
CA VAL A 273 13.00 -11.88 -4.15
C VAL A 273 13.55 -13.13 -4.82
N TYR A 274 14.84 -13.41 -4.60
CA TYR A 274 15.51 -14.63 -5.02
C TYR A 274 14.69 -15.86 -4.59
N LYS A 275 14.39 -16.75 -5.54
CA LYS A 275 13.65 -18.00 -5.31
C LYS A 275 14.58 -19.16 -4.98
#